data_AF-A0A519MAY2-F1
#
_entry.id   AF-A0A519MAY2-F1
#
_cell.length_a   1.000
_cell.length_b   1.000
_cell.length_c   1.000
_cell.angle_alpha   90.00
_cell.angle_beta   90.00
_cell.angle_gamma   90.00
#
_symmetry.space_group_name_H-M   'P 1'
#
loop_
_entity.id
_entity.type
_entity.pdbx_description
1 polymer ?
#
loop_
_entity_poly.entity_id
_entity_poly.type
_entity_poly.pdbx_seq_one_letter_code
_entity_poly.pdbx_strand_id
1 'polypeptide(L)'
;TDADYQKFVAYLQNKNIAYSTDAERSLTDLTKKVKEEKHYDDVKLELDAIKKKVTVNKANDLQRFKPEIKEILESEIVSRYYYEKGRTEASFDDDPNIQAAVAVLNDPNRYAALLKPGGQAASARKSAGTK
;
A
#
# COMPACT_ATOMS: atom_id res chain seq x y z
N THR A 1 -10.25 -11.57 -8.29
CA THR A 1 -9.58 -12.84 -7.90
C THR A 1 -8.10 -12.82 -8.28
N ASP A 2 -7.32 -13.85 -7.94
CA ASP A 2 -5.93 -13.98 -8.38
C ASP A 2 -5.79 -14.11 -9.91
N ALA A 3 -6.74 -14.80 -10.55
CA ALA A 3 -6.80 -14.89 -12.01
C ALA A 3 -7.03 -13.52 -12.66
N ASP A 4 -7.90 -12.68 -12.08
CA ASP A 4 -8.14 -11.33 -12.59
C ASP A 4 -6.92 -10.42 -12.41
N TYR A 5 -6.19 -10.58 -11.32
CA TYR A 5 -4.94 -9.84 -11.10
C TYR A 5 -3.89 -10.19 -12.16
N GLN A 6 -3.75 -11.46 -12.53
CA GLN A 6 -2.83 -11.87 -13.59
C GLN A 6 -3.25 -11.30 -14.96
N LYS A 7 -4.54 -11.21 -15.25
CA LYS A 7 -5.04 -10.52 -16.46
C LYS A 7 -4.65 -9.03 -16.46
N PHE A 8 -4.75 -8.36 -15.31
CA PHE A 8 -4.31 -6.98 -15.15
C PHE A 8 -2.80 -6.83 -15.37
N VAL A 9 -1.97 -7.70 -14.80
CA VAL A 9 -0.52 -7.70 -15.03
C VAL A 9 -0.19 -7.88 -16.52
N ALA A 10 -0.81 -8.85 -17.19
CA ALA A 10 -0.63 -9.07 -18.63
C ALA A 10 -1.10 -7.87 -19.47
N TYR A 11 -2.20 -7.22 -19.07
CA TYR A 11 -2.67 -5.99 -19.71
C TYR A 11 -1.64 -4.87 -19.63
N LEU A 12 -0.97 -4.69 -18.47
CA LEU A 12 0.06 -3.67 -18.27
C LEU A 12 1.34 -3.92 -19.09
N GLN A 13 1.70 -5.17 -19.37
CA GLN A 13 2.88 -5.50 -20.18
C GLN A 13 2.85 -4.87 -21.58
N ASN A 14 1.65 -4.67 -22.12
CA ASN A 14 1.44 -4.04 -23.43
C ASN A 14 1.23 -2.52 -23.35
N LYS A 15 1.41 -1.92 -22.18
CA LYS A 15 1.29 -0.48 -21.96
C LYS A 15 2.66 0.15 -21.77
N ASN A 16 2.86 1.30 -22.40
CA ASN A 16 4.07 2.08 -22.19
C ASN A 16 3.93 2.91 -20.90
N ILE A 17 4.19 2.27 -19.75
CA ILE A 17 4.13 2.94 -18.44
C ILE A 17 5.47 3.61 -18.17
N ALA A 18 5.61 4.85 -18.63
CA ALA A 18 6.78 5.67 -18.36
C ALA A 18 6.62 6.37 -17.01
N TYR A 19 7.19 5.79 -15.97
CA TYR A 19 7.43 6.49 -14.70
C TYR A 19 8.86 6.28 -14.28
N SER A 20 9.43 7.26 -13.58
CA SER A 20 10.76 7.15 -12.96
C SER A 20 10.56 7.23 -11.45
N THR A 21 11.18 6.33 -10.72
CA THR A 21 11.22 6.36 -9.26
C THR A 21 12.23 7.40 -8.78
N ASP A 22 12.11 7.87 -7.54
CA ASP A 22 13.12 8.77 -6.96
C ASP A 22 14.51 8.11 -6.93
N ALA A 23 14.58 6.80 -6.67
CA ALA A 23 15.83 6.06 -6.72
C ALA A 23 16.47 6.07 -8.12
N GLU A 24 15.68 5.88 -9.18
CA GLU A 24 16.16 5.97 -10.58
C GLU A 24 16.65 7.38 -10.93
N ARG A 25 15.94 8.42 -10.46
CA ARG A 25 16.37 9.82 -10.60
C ARG A 25 17.71 10.06 -9.89
N SER A 26 17.79 9.72 -8.61
CA SER A 26 19.01 9.92 -7.81
C SER A 26 20.21 9.16 -8.37
N LEU A 27 20.02 7.93 -8.88
CA LEU A 27 21.09 7.18 -9.52
C LEU A 27 21.57 7.83 -10.81
N THR A 28 20.64 8.39 -11.60
CA THR A 28 20.96 9.15 -12.82
C THR A 28 21.76 10.41 -12.48
N ASP A 29 21.35 11.15 -11.45
CA ASP A 29 22.04 12.35 -10.99
C ASP A 29 23.43 12.04 -10.45
N LEU A 30 23.57 10.98 -9.66
CA LEU A 30 24.87 10.50 -9.18
C LEU A 30 25.78 10.14 -10.35
N THR A 31 25.27 9.38 -11.32
CA THR A 31 26.02 8.98 -12.52
C THR A 31 26.52 10.22 -13.29
N LYS A 32 25.70 11.27 -13.37
CA LYS A 32 26.09 12.53 -14.01
C LYS A 32 27.23 13.22 -13.27
N LYS A 33 27.10 13.39 -11.95
CA LYS A 33 28.12 14.04 -11.10
C LYS A 33 29.47 13.33 -11.19
N VAL A 34 29.47 12.00 -11.07
CA VAL A 34 30.69 11.20 -11.14
C VAL A 34 31.38 11.33 -12.52
N LYS A 35 30.62 11.46 -13.61
CA LYS A 35 31.17 11.75 -14.94
C LYS A 35 31.82 13.13 -15.02
N GLU A 36 31.19 14.14 -14.42
CA GLU A 36 31.73 15.50 -14.34
C GLU A 36 33.02 15.53 -13.51
N GLU A 37 33.09 14.75 -12.44
CA GLU A 37 34.26 14.57 -11.56
C GLU A 37 35.35 13.66 -12.16
N LYS A 38 35.14 13.09 -13.36
CA LYS A 38 36.07 12.19 -14.05
C LYS A 38 36.41 10.88 -13.32
N HIS A 39 35.59 10.48 -12.35
CA HIS A 39 35.71 9.21 -11.61
C HIS A 39 34.80 8.10 -12.14
N TYR A 40 34.17 8.31 -13.30
CA TYR A 40 33.16 7.38 -13.81
C TYR A 40 33.70 5.98 -14.04
N ASP A 41 34.90 5.85 -14.60
CA ASP A 41 35.49 4.55 -14.90
C ASP A 41 35.81 3.74 -13.62
N ASP A 42 36.05 4.43 -12.49
CA ASP A 42 36.36 3.81 -11.19
C ASP A 42 35.14 3.14 -10.55
N VAL A 43 33.92 3.63 -10.83
CA VAL A 43 32.67 3.20 -10.15
C VAL A 43 31.58 2.72 -11.10
N LYS A 44 31.88 2.63 -12.40
CA LYS A 44 30.92 2.29 -13.45
C LYS A 44 30.22 0.95 -13.18
N LEU A 45 30.99 -0.06 -12.75
CA LEU A 45 30.46 -1.41 -12.54
C LEU A 45 29.43 -1.43 -11.41
N GLU A 46 29.67 -0.69 -10.34
CA GLU A 46 28.79 -0.54 -9.19
C GLU A 46 27.51 0.20 -9.58
N LEU A 47 27.64 1.32 -10.32
CA LEU A 47 26.49 2.08 -10.81
C LEU A 47 25.60 1.25 -11.74
N ASP A 48 26.20 0.48 -12.65
CA ASP A 48 25.46 -0.41 -13.56
C ASP A 48 24.79 -1.56 -12.80
N ALA A 49 25.46 -2.12 -11.78
CA ALA A 49 24.89 -3.16 -10.93
C ALA A 49 23.70 -2.63 -10.11
N ILE A 50 23.80 -1.43 -9.55
CA ILE A 50 22.70 -0.78 -8.82
C ILE A 50 21.54 -0.50 -9.78
N LYS A 51 21.83 0.05 -10.96
CA LYS A 51 20.81 0.34 -12.00
C LYS A 51 20.01 -0.90 -12.34
N LYS A 52 20.70 -2.02 -12.61
CA LYS A 52 20.05 -3.29 -12.90
C LYS A 52 19.14 -3.76 -11.76
N LYS A 53 19.59 -3.69 -10.51
CA LYS A 53 18.79 -4.09 -9.35
C LYS A 53 17.55 -3.21 -9.16
N VAL A 54 17.69 -1.90 -9.34
CA VAL A 54 16.57 -0.96 -9.24
C VAL A 54 15.52 -1.25 -10.31
N THR A 55 15.94 -1.49 -11.57
CA THR A 55 15.01 -1.85 -12.66
C THR A 55 14.32 -3.21 -12.43
N VAL A 56 15.03 -4.21 -11.91
CA VAL A 56 14.43 -5.52 -11.58
C VAL A 56 13.42 -5.41 -10.44
N ASN A 57 13.73 -4.63 -9.39
CA ASN A 57 12.79 -4.41 -8.28
C ASN A 57 11.48 -3.79 -8.76
N LYS A 58 11.56 -2.82 -9.68
CA LYS A 58 10.38 -2.18 -10.28
C LYS A 58 9.47 -3.17 -11.02
N ALA A 59 10.02 -4.15 -11.72
CA ALA A 59 9.22 -5.20 -12.36
C ALA A 59 8.54 -6.12 -11.34
N ASN A 60 9.17 -6.31 -10.17
CA ASN A 60 8.64 -7.13 -9.09
C ASN A 60 7.61 -6.38 -8.22
N ASP A 61 7.52 -5.06 -8.31
CA ASP A 61 6.61 -4.26 -7.47
C ASP A 61 5.13 -4.65 -7.67
N LEU A 62 4.72 -5.04 -8.89
CA LEU A 62 3.38 -5.58 -9.13
C LEU A 62 3.10 -6.85 -8.32
N GLN A 63 4.10 -7.68 -8.06
CA GLN A 63 3.92 -8.86 -7.22
C GLN A 63 4.03 -8.50 -5.74
N ARG A 64 4.99 -7.63 -5.40
CA ARG A 64 5.27 -7.22 -4.03
C ARG A 64 4.11 -6.49 -3.37
N PHE A 65 3.51 -5.55 -4.10
CA PHE A 65 2.41 -4.70 -3.63
C PHE A 65 1.06 -5.17 -4.16
N LYS A 66 0.94 -6.46 -4.50
CA LYS A 66 -0.30 -7.05 -5.00
C LYS A 66 -1.50 -6.78 -4.06
N PRO A 67 -1.39 -6.90 -2.72
CA PRO A 67 -2.49 -6.60 -1.81
C PRO A 67 -3.01 -5.16 -1.98
N GLU A 68 -2.12 -4.19 -1.90
CA GLU A 68 -2.44 -2.75 -1.95
C GLU A 68 -2.96 -2.34 -3.33
N ILE A 69 -2.37 -2.87 -4.40
CA ILE A 69 -2.84 -2.62 -5.76
C ILE A 69 -4.26 -3.17 -5.96
N LYS A 70 -4.58 -4.35 -5.38
CA LYS A 70 -5.93 -4.92 -5.48
C LYS A 70 -6.97 -4.04 -4.79
N GLU A 71 -6.67 -3.55 -3.58
CA GLU A 71 -7.54 -2.65 -2.82
C GLU A 71 -7.85 -1.38 -3.63
N ILE A 72 -6.81 -0.76 -4.22
CA ILE A 72 -6.97 0.43 -5.06
C ILE A 72 -7.80 0.12 -6.31
N LEU A 73 -7.52 -0.99 -6.99
CA LEU A 73 -8.27 -1.40 -8.19
C LEU A 73 -9.75 -1.63 -7.88
N GLU A 74 -10.05 -2.27 -6.75
CA GLU A 74 -11.41 -2.50 -6.29
C GLU A 74 -12.14 -1.18 -6.04
N SER A 75 -11.53 -0.27 -5.26
CA SER A 75 -12.05 1.07 -5.01
C SER A 75 -12.32 1.85 -6.31
N GLU A 76 -11.40 1.79 -7.28
CA GLU A 76 -11.55 2.44 -8.59
C GLU A 76 -12.68 1.82 -9.43
N ILE A 77 -12.80 0.49 -9.46
CA ILE A 77 -13.89 -0.19 -10.16
C ILE A 77 -15.22 0.20 -9.51
N VAL A 78 -15.34 0.05 -8.20
CA VAL A 78 -16.57 0.34 -7.46
C VAL A 78 -16.97 1.80 -7.61
N SER A 79 -16.02 2.74 -7.55
CA SER A 79 -16.34 4.16 -7.74
C SER A 79 -16.90 4.50 -9.13
N ARG A 80 -16.56 3.74 -10.16
CA ARG A 80 -17.09 3.94 -11.53
C ARG A 80 -18.51 3.42 -11.71
N TYR A 81 -18.91 2.40 -10.97
CA TYR A 81 -20.23 1.77 -11.09
C TYR A 81 -21.21 2.18 -9.99
N TYR A 82 -20.70 2.53 -8.82
CA TYR A 82 -21.47 2.76 -7.59
C TYR A 82 -21.13 4.09 -6.89
N TYR A 83 -20.26 4.91 -7.51
CA TYR A 83 -19.89 6.25 -7.05
C TYR A 83 -19.37 6.25 -5.59
N GLU A 84 -19.53 7.36 -4.87
CA GLU A 84 -19.03 7.53 -3.49
C GLU A 84 -19.60 6.51 -2.50
N LYS A 85 -20.86 6.10 -2.70
CA LYS A 85 -21.51 5.13 -1.82
C LYS A 85 -20.82 3.77 -1.90
N GLY A 86 -20.60 3.27 -3.11
CA GLY A 86 -19.89 2.01 -3.29
C GLY A 86 -18.45 2.08 -2.80
N ARG A 87 -17.74 3.19 -3.05
CA ARG A 87 -16.36 3.36 -2.55
C ARG A 87 -16.29 3.23 -1.03
N THR A 88 -17.26 3.83 -0.34
CA THR A 88 -17.37 3.74 1.12
C THR A 88 -17.67 2.30 1.57
N GLU A 89 -18.57 1.60 0.89
CA GLU A 89 -18.90 0.21 1.23
C GLU A 89 -17.71 -0.74 1.00
N ALA A 90 -16.95 -0.55 -0.08
CA ALA A 90 -15.77 -1.37 -0.38
C ALA A 90 -14.65 -1.22 0.66
N SER A 91 -14.54 -0.07 1.35
CA SER A 91 -13.53 0.13 2.38
C SER A 91 -13.87 -0.57 3.70
N PHE A 92 -15.09 -1.10 3.86
CA PHE A 92 -15.53 -1.68 5.13
C PHE A 92 -14.91 -3.04 5.43
N ASP A 93 -14.63 -3.82 4.38
CA ASP A 93 -14.13 -5.19 4.52
C ASP A 93 -12.74 -5.24 5.16
N ASP A 94 -11.92 -4.20 4.97
CA ASP A 94 -10.53 -4.12 5.47
C ASP A 94 -10.32 -3.09 6.60
N ASP A 95 -11.34 -2.31 6.98
CA ASP A 95 -11.20 -1.31 8.05
C ASP A 95 -11.20 -1.98 9.45
N PRO A 96 -10.10 -1.89 10.21
CA PRO A 96 -9.97 -2.58 11.50
C PRO A 96 -10.96 -2.07 12.56
N ASN A 97 -11.39 -0.81 12.47
CA ASN A 97 -12.39 -0.24 13.38
C ASN A 97 -13.78 -0.78 13.05
N ILE A 98 -14.12 -0.89 11.77
CA ILE A 98 -15.41 -1.44 11.33
C ILE A 98 -15.47 -2.93 11.66
N GLN A 99 -14.43 -3.69 11.37
CA GLN A 99 -14.34 -5.11 11.76
C GLN A 99 -14.47 -5.28 13.28
N ALA A 100 -13.77 -4.46 14.08
CA ALA A 100 -13.87 -4.50 15.53
C ALA A 100 -15.29 -4.13 16.01
N ALA A 101 -15.93 -3.14 15.40
CA ALA A 101 -17.30 -2.76 15.71
C ALA A 101 -18.29 -3.89 15.41
N VAL A 102 -18.19 -4.52 14.23
CA VAL A 102 -19.00 -5.68 13.85
C VAL A 102 -18.77 -6.84 14.83
N ALA A 103 -17.51 -7.13 15.19
CA ALA A 103 -17.18 -8.17 16.15
C ALA A 103 -17.75 -7.90 17.55
N VAL A 104 -17.79 -6.64 17.99
CA VAL A 104 -18.41 -6.26 19.27
C VAL A 104 -19.93 -6.37 19.21
N LEU A 105 -20.55 -5.88 18.14
CA LEU A 105 -22.00 -5.89 17.99
C LEU A 105 -22.57 -7.31 17.83
N ASN A 106 -21.80 -8.24 17.25
CA ASN A 106 -22.16 -9.65 17.11
C ASN A 106 -21.92 -10.48 18.38
N ASP A 107 -21.35 -9.91 19.44
CA ASP A 107 -21.18 -10.56 20.74
C ASP A 107 -22.01 -9.82 21.81
N PRO A 108 -23.26 -10.25 22.06
CA PRO A 108 -24.16 -9.60 23.01
C PRO A 108 -23.59 -9.51 24.44
N ASN A 109 -22.79 -10.50 24.85
CA ASN A 109 -22.19 -10.53 26.19
C ASN A 109 -21.09 -9.49 26.31
N ARG A 110 -20.19 -9.43 25.31
CA ARG A 110 -19.13 -8.41 25.24
C ARG A 110 -19.72 -7.01 25.11
N TYR A 111 -20.72 -6.82 24.26
CA TYR A 111 -21.41 -5.55 24.09
C TYR A 111 -22.06 -5.09 25.41
N ALA A 112 -22.84 -5.94 26.06
CA ALA A 112 -23.48 -5.61 27.33
C ALA A 112 -22.45 -5.32 28.44
N ALA A 113 -21.31 -6.01 28.47
CA ALA A 113 -20.23 -5.75 29.42
C ALA A 113 -19.57 -4.37 29.21
N LEU A 114 -19.44 -3.93 27.95
CA LEU A 114 -18.88 -2.62 27.60
C LEU A 114 -19.80 -1.46 27.99
N LEU A 115 -21.12 -1.68 28.03
CA LEU A 115 -22.12 -0.67 28.40
C LEU A 115 -22.34 -0.53 29.91
N LYS A 116 -21.79 -1.44 30.73
CA LYS A 116 -21.91 -1.34 32.19
C LYS A 116 -21.03 -0.20 32.74
N PRO A 117 -21.52 0.59 33.72
CA PRO A 117 -20.69 1.57 34.41
C PRO A 117 -19.48 0.85 35.06
N GLY A 118 -18.26 1.23 34.68
CA GLY A 118 -17.03 0.60 35.18
C GLY A 118 -16.52 -0.61 34.38
N GLY A 119 -17.11 -0.91 33.21
CA GLY A 119 -16.56 -1.91 32.29
C GLY A 119 -15.14 -1.56 31.82
N GLN A 120 -14.38 -2.55 31.33
CA GLN A 120 -12.96 -2.39 30.97
C GLN A 120 -12.68 -1.21 30.00
N ALA A 121 -13.63 -0.85 29.13
CA ALA A 121 -13.52 0.33 28.26
C ALA A 121 -13.63 1.68 29.00
N ALA A 122 -14.41 1.76 30.09
CA ALA A 122 -14.46 2.94 30.95
C ALA A 122 -13.15 3.13 31.75
N SER A 123 -12.46 2.03 32.07
CA SER A 123 -11.15 2.05 32.73
C SER A 123 -10.01 2.45 31.78
N ALA A 124 -10.05 2.05 30.51
CA ALA A 124 -9.06 2.42 29.50
C ALA A 124 -9.03 3.92 29.17
N ARG A 125 -10.17 4.63 29.28
CA ARG A 125 -10.23 6.09 29.13
C ARG A 125 -9.64 6.85 30.32
N LYS A 126 -9.74 6.29 31.55
CA LYS A 126 -9.16 6.93 32.74
C LYS A 126 -7.63 6.95 32.71
N SER A 127 -6.98 5.91 32.17
CA SER A 127 -5.51 5.85 32.07
C SER A 127 -4.90 6.70 30.95
N ALA A 128 -5.68 7.09 29.94
CA ALA A 128 -5.21 7.92 28.83
C ALA A 128 -5.28 9.44 29.13
N GLY A 129 -5.97 9.84 30.21
CA GLY A 129 -6.18 11.24 30.61
C GLY A 129 -5.42 11.67 31.86
N THR A 130 -4.44 10.90 32.34
CA THR A 130 -3.59 11.28 33.49
C THR A 130 -2.14 11.45 33.04
N LYS A 131 -1.84 12.63 32.50
CA LYS A 131 -0.54 13.31 32.60
C LYS A 131 -0.80 14.80 32.72
#